data_AF-C9Y5Y2-F1
#
_entry.id   AF-C9Y5Y2-F1
#
_cell.length_a   1.000
_cell.length_b   1.000
_cell.length_c   1.000
_cell.angle_alpha   90.00
_cell.angle_beta   90.00
_cell.angle_gamma   90.00
#
_symmetry.space_group_name_H-M   'P 1'
#
loop_
_entity.id
_entity.type
_entity.pdbx_description
1 polymer ?
#
loop_
_entity_poly.entity_id
_entity_poly.type
_entity_poly.pdbx_seq_one_letter_code
_entity_poly.pdbx_strand_id
1 'polypeptide(L)'
;MASGTKFITVMKSKEIGGKPKRNLWTIREELVQAINELDFFGTTEMASSEYYSDDELINAIEKSNIFDNVQTFEYTGEAKPKKNAIEVKNGLSYPRSKGVSQNALNKAGYRCEVDSDHPTFRRRNSSLNYTEPHHIVPMSRQDAFDTSLDVEENIISLCCNCHKQIHLGQGYEDMLKEIYTARKRLLNKVGIDISLENLILYYKMESK
;
A
#
# COMPACT_ATOMS: atom_id res chain seq x y z
N MET A 1 -5.75 11.84 30.25
CA MET A 1 -5.04 10.81 29.43
C MET A 1 -6.04 10.33 28.40
N ALA A 2 -5.85 10.28 27.08
CA ALA A 2 -4.71 10.46 26.15
C ALA A 2 -5.28 11.15 24.87
N SER A 3 -4.60 12.12 24.26
CA SER A 3 -3.60 12.01 23.17
C SER A 3 -4.20 11.73 21.78
N GLY A 4 -4.09 12.70 20.86
CA GLY A 4 -3.65 12.34 19.51
C GLY A 4 -4.33 12.87 18.26
N THR A 5 -5.11 13.97 18.25
CA THR A 5 -5.46 14.62 16.97
C THR A 5 -4.62 15.87 16.78
N LYS A 6 -3.50 15.75 16.05
CA LYS A 6 -2.73 16.91 15.59
C LYS A 6 -3.50 17.60 14.48
N PHE A 7 -4.43 18.47 14.84
CA PHE A 7 -4.78 19.58 13.97
C PHE A 7 -3.52 20.45 13.86
N ILE A 8 -3.12 20.82 12.65
CA ILE A 8 -2.16 21.91 12.47
C ILE A 8 -2.91 23.16 12.94
N THR A 9 -2.69 23.53 14.20
CA THR A 9 -3.26 24.73 14.79
C THR A 9 -2.75 25.92 14.00
N VAL A 10 -3.64 26.52 13.20
CA VAL A 10 -3.41 27.80 12.52
C VAL A 10 -3.36 28.88 13.60
N MET A 11 -2.16 29.21 14.07
CA MET A 11 -1.97 30.36 14.94
C MET A 11 -2.08 31.64 14.12
N LYS A 12 -3.03 32.51 14.47
CA LYS A 12 -3.02 33.92 14.04
C LYS A 12 -1.71 34.56 14.54
N SER A 13 -0.83 34.94 13.63
CA SER A 13 0.37 35.70 13.99
C SER A 13 -0.03 37.13 14.35
N LYS A 14 -0.01 37.46 15.65
CA LYS A 14 0.21 38.84 16.09
C LYS A 14 1.70 38.97 16.40
N GLU A 15 2.34 39.90 15.70
CA GLU A 15 3.77 40.19 15.71
C GLU A 15 4.34 40.27 17.13
N ILE A 16 5.39 39.49 17.43
CA ILE A 16 6.35 39.83 18.49
C ILE A 16 7.76 39.47 18.01
N GLY A 17 8.62 40.48 18.03
CA GLY A 17 9.96 40.48 17.43
C GLY A 17 10.87 39.36 17.93
N GLY A 18 11.16 38.43 17.03
CA GLY A 18 12.24 37.46 17.15
C GLY A 18 12.52 36.86 15.77
N LYS A 19 13.81 36.67 15.42
CA LYS A 19 14.20 36.10 14.11
C LYS A 19 13.48 34.77 13.89
N PRO A 20 12.75 34.58 12.76
CA PRO A 20 11.95 33.39 12.55
C PRO A 20 12.85 32.15 12.50
N LYS A 21 12.56 31.18 13.37
CA LYS A 21 13.19 29.85 13.32
C LYS A 21 12.46 29.00 12.29
N ARG A 22 13.16 28.67 11.21
CA ARG A 22 12.79 27.75 10.12
C ARG A 22 11.66 28.24 9.21
N ASN A 23 11.83 27.94 7.92
CA ASN A 23 10.94 28.30 6.83
C ASN A 23 9.55 27.68 7.09
N LEU A 24 8.63 28.49 7.61
CA LEU A 24 7.24 28.11 7.83
C LEU A 24 6.50 28.39 6.53
N TRP A 25 6.21 27.34 5.76
CA TRP A 25 5.40 27.47 4.55
C TRP A 25 3.94 27.59 4.96
N THR A 26 3.40 28.80 4.91
CA THR A 26 1.96 29.04 5.02
C THR A 26 1.33 29.01 3.63
N ILE A 27 0.26 28.23 3.49
CA ILE A 27 -0.56 28.24 2.28
C ILE A 27 -1.26 29.61 2.22
N ARG A 28 -1.25 30.26 1.06
CA ARG A 28 -1.95 31.54 0.88
C ARG A 28 -3.45 31.34 1.09
N GLU A 29 -4.10 32.28 1.78
CA GLU A 29 -5.54 32.18 2.07
C GLU A 29 -6.37 32.01 0.79
N GLU A 30 -5.99 32.71 -0.28
CA GLU A 30 -6.60 32.60 -1.61
C GLU A 30 -6.54 31.17 -2.17
N LEU A 31 -5.45 30.43 -1.89
CA LEU A 31 -5.30 29.04 -2.32
C LEU A 31 -6.14 28.10 -1.45
N VAL A 32 -6.25 28.36 -0.15
CA VAL A 32 -7.16 27.60 0.73
C VAL A 32 -8.62 27.81 0.31
N GLN A 33 -8.96 29.04 -0.05
CA GLN A 33 -10.30 29.42 -0.49
C GLN A 33 -10.63 28.78 -1.85
N ALA A 34 -9.70 28.82 -2.81
CA ALA A 34 -9.83 28.12 -4.09
C ALA A 34 -9.96 26.59 -3.92
N ILE A 35 -9.18 25.97 -3.02
CA ILE A 35 -9.27 24.53 -2.73
C ILE A 35 -10.66 24.15 -2.19
N ASN A 36 -11.22 24.97 -1.31
CA ASN A 36 -12.56 24.76 -0.75
C ASN A 36 -13.67 25.03 -1.79
N GLU A 37 -13.51 26.07 -2.62
CA GLU A 37 -14.47 26.43 -3.68
C GLU A 37 -14.49 25.43 -4.85
N LEU A 38 -13.34 24.83 -5.16
CA LEU A 38 -13.22 23.79 -6.17
C LEU A 38 -13.79 22.45 -5.74
N ASP A 39 -14.24 22.33 -4.48
CA ASP A 39 -14.62 21.07 -3.85
C ASP A 39 -13.57 19.97 -4.15
N PHE A 40 -12.29 20.36 -4.18
CA PHE A 40 -11.19 19.48 -4.61
C PHE A 40 -11.03 18.25 -3.71
N PHE A 41 -11.60 18.33 -2.49
CA PHE A 41 -11.69 17.25 -1.52
C PHE A 41 -13.14 16.76 -1.30
N GLY A 42 -14.12 17.32 -2.01
CA GLY A 42 -15.49 16.87 -1.97
C GLY A 42 -15.71 15.67 -2.89
N THR A 43 -16.30 14.65 -2.27
CA THR A 43 -16.95 13.46 -2.83
C THR A 43 -16.77 13.25 -4.34
N THR A 44 -15.54 13.03 -4.78
CA THR A 44 -15.27 12.40 -6.06
C THR A 44 -15.17 10.90 -5.79
N GLU A 45 -15.95 10.16 -6.55
CA GLU A 45 -16.26 8.74 -6.39
C GLU A 45 -15.01 7.87 -6.14
N MET A 46 -15.15 6.99 -5.14
CA MET A 46 -14.52 5.69 -4.82
C MET A 46 -13.39 5.08 -5.69
N ALA A 47 -12.50 5.85 -6.30
CA ALA A 47 -11.48 5.34 -7.22
C ALA A 47 -10.09 5.12 -6.60
N SER A 48 -9.72 5.87 -5.56
CA SER A 48 -8.29 5.99 -5.21
C SER A 48 -7.83 5.21 -3.97
N SER A 49 -8.62 4.27 -3.45
CA SER A 49 -8.38 3.70 -2.11
C SER A 49 -7.13 2.81 -1.99
N GLU A 50 -6.75 2.06 -3.02
CA GLU A 50 -5.75 0.99 -2.87
C GLU A 50 -4.30 1.48 -3.04
N TYR A 51 -4.03 2.29 -4.09
CA TYR A 51 -2.70 2.86 -4.33
C TYR A 51 -2.16 3.64 -3.12
N TYR A 52 -3.01 4.49 -2.51
CA TYR A 52 -2.64 5.21 -1.28
C TYR A 52 -2.43 4.27 -0.09
N SER A 53 -3.15 3.15 -0.03
CA SER A 53 -3.03 2.20 1.08
C SER A 53 -1.75 1.34 0.98
N ASP A 54 -1.27 1.05 -0.23
CA ASP A 54 0.04 0.44 -0.46
C ASP A 54 1.18 1.38 -0.03
N ASP A 55 1.09 2.66 -0.39
CA ASP A 55 2.04 3.69 0.05
C ASP A 55 2.07 3.83 1.58
N GLU A 56 0.90 3.81 2.22
CA GLU A 56 0.81 3.81 3.68
C GLU A 56 1.50 2.58 4.31
N LEU A 57 1.29 1.39 3.74
CA LEU A 57 1.93 0.16 4.18
C LEU A 57 3.46 0.24 4.03
N ILE A 58 3.96 0.67 2.87
CA ILE A 58 5.39 0.88 2.61
C ILE A 58 5.99 1.81 3.66
N ASN A 59 5.37 2.99 3.86
CA ASN A 59 5.82 3.97 4.85
C ASN A 59 5.81 3.40 6.28
N ALA A 60 4.82 2.56 6.60
CA ALA A 60 4.70 1.94 7.91
C ALA A 60 5.78 0.87 8.16
N ILE A 61 6.20 0.16 7.10
CA ILE A 61 7.32 -0.79 7.13
C ILE A 61 8.64 -0.03 7.29
N GLU A 62 8.88 1.03 6.50
CA GLU A 62 10.11 1.83 6.59
C GLU A 62 10.34 2.41 8.00
N LYS A 63 9.28 2.90 8.65
CA LYS A 63 9.36 3.41 10.03
C LYS A 63 9.76 2.36 11.06
N SER A 64 9.58 1.07 10.77
CA SER A 64 9.91 0.01 11.73
C SER A 64 11.43 -0.20 11.87
N ASN A 65 12.24 0.24 10.91
CA ASN A 65 13.71 0.06 10.88
C ASN A 65 14.18 -1.39 11.08
N ILE A 66 13.34 -2.40 10.80
CA ILE A 66 13.69 -3.82 10.94
C ILE A 66 14.20 -4.35 9.60
N PHE A 67 15.38 -3.91 9.18
CA PHE A 67 15.99 -4.35 7.91
C PHE A 67 17.46 -4.73 8.10
N ASP A 68 17.76 -5.43 9.20
CA ASP A 68 19.14 -5.71 9.59
C ASP A 68 19.69 -6.99 8.93
N ASN A 69 18.84 -7.90 8.44
CA ASN A 69 19.28 -9.08 7.67
C ASN A 69 18.14 -9.71 6.84
N VAL A 70 18.48 -10.42 5.76
CA VAL A 70 17.56 -11.31 5.04
C VAL A 70 17.19 -12.45 5.98
N GLN A 71 15.91 -12.57 6.34
CA GLN A 71 15.41 -13.77 6.99
C GLN A 71 14.83 -14.71 5.94
N THR A 72 15.08 -16.01 6.06
CA THR A 72 14.41 -16.99 5.22
C THR A 72 13.00 -17.20 5.73
N PHE A 73 12.02 -16.92 4.88
CA PHE A 73 10.62 -17.23 5.12
C PHE A 73 10.18 -18.32 4.14
N GLU A 74 9.26 -19.18 4.56
CA GLU A 74 8.59 -20.16 3.71
C GLU A 74 7.09 -20.09 3.93
N TYR A 75 6.32 -20.32 2.87
CA TYR A 75 4.87 -20.31 2.94
C TYR A 75 4.37 -21.42 3.85
N THR A 76 3.50 -21.06 4.79
CA THR A 76 2.82 -22.04 5.65
C THR A 76 1.70 -22.72 4.88
N GLY A 77 1.09 -22.04 3.90
CA GLY A 77 -0.08 -22.54 3.17
C GLY A 77 -1.33 -22.61 4.05
N GLU A 78 -1.33 -21.91 5.18
CA GLU A 78 -2.43 -21.88 6.14
C GLU A 78 -3.25 -20.60 5.96
N ALA A 79 -4.57 -20.76 5.77
CA ALA A 79 -5.49 -19.64 5.73
C ALA A 79 -5.51 -18.90 7.08
N LYS A 80 -5.53 -17.56 7.03
CA LYS A 80 -5.71 -16.72 8.22
C LYS A 80 -7.17 -16.27 8.33
N PRO A 81 -7.73 -16.19 9.55
CA PRO A 81 -9.10 -15.72 9.74
C PRO A 81 -9.23 -14.26 9.31
N LYS A 82 -10.33 -13.93 8.61
CA LYS A 82 -10.67 -12.55 8.27
C LYS A 82 -10.83 -11.72 9.55
N LYS A 83 -10.13 -10.58 9.59
CA LYS A 83 -10.26 -9.60 10.67
C LYS A 83 -11.47 -8.69 10.43
N ASN A 84 -12.03 -8.14 11.49
CA ASN A 84 -13.08 -7.14 11.35
C ASN A 84 -12.55 -5.85 10.70
N ALA A 85 -13.37 -5.24 9.86
CA ALA A 85 -13.09 -3.91 9.33
C ALA A 85 -13.05 -2.88 10.46
N ILE A 86 -12.19 -1.87 10.29
CA ILE A 86 -12.06 -0.71 11.16
C ILE A 86 -12.62 0.52 10.46
N GLU A 87 -13.25 1.40 11.23
CA GLU A 87 -13.73 2.68 10.73
C GLU A 87 -12.56 3.64 10.53
N VAL A 88 -12.46 4.20 9.33
CA VAL A 88 -11.50 5.23 8.95
C VAL A 88 -12.27 6.45 8.47
N LYS A 89 -11.59 7.61 8.37
CA LYS A 89 -12.24 8.90 8.08
C LYS A 89 -13.20 8.89 6.88
N ASN A 90 -12.93 8.04 5.89
CA ASN A 90 -13.66 7.96 4.63
C ASN A 90 -14.26 6.57 4.37
N GLY A 91 -14.53 5.75 5.39
CA GLY A 91 -15.21 4.47 5.23
C GLY A 91 -14.70 3.35 6.13
N LEU A 92 -14.76 2.12 5.63
CA LEU A 92 -14.25 0.93 6.29
C LEU A 92 -12.93 0.51 5.67
N SER A 93 -11.98 0.06 6.49
CA SER A 93 -10.69 -0.45 6.04
C SER A 93 -10.34 -1.74 6.78
N TYR A 94 -9.63 -2.64 6.11
CA TYR A 94 -9.18 -3.89 6.70
C TYR A 94 -7.74 -3.77 7.21
N PRO A 95 -7.44 -4.19 8.46
CA PRO A 95 -6.14 -3.99 9.06
C PRO A 95 -5.07 -4.89 8.43
N ARG A 96 -4.03 -4.26 7.88
CA ARG A 96 -2.85 -4.91 7.27
C ARG A 96 -1.75 -5.16 8.31
N SER A 97 -1.02 -6.27 8.18
CA SER A 97 0.08 -6.64 9.06
C SER A 97 1.42 -6.41 8.39
N LYS A 98 2.24 -5.52 8.98
CA LYS A 98 3.61 -5.25 8.50
C LYS A 98 4.46 -6.51 8.45
N GLY A 99 4.30 -7.41 9.41
CA GLY A 99 5.05 -8.66 9.47
C GLY A 99 4.74 -9.57 8.28
N VAL A 100 3.48 -9.61 7.83
CA VAL A 100 3.08 -10.40 6.66
C VAL A 100 3.75 -9.84 5.40
N SER A 101 3.72 -8.53 5.22
CA SER A 101 4.42 -7.89 4.10
C SER A 101 5.93 -8.09 4.16
N GLN A 102 6.56 -7.95 5.33
CA GLN A 102 7.99 -8.20 5.52
C GLN A 102 8.36 -9.65 5.20
N ASN A 103 7.55 -10.62 5.63
CA ASN A 103 7.74 -12.04 5.32
C ASN A 103 7.71 -12.31 3.81
N ALA A 104 6.76 -11.69 3.09
CA ALA A 104 6.68 -11.81 1.63
C ALA A 104 7.92 -11.19 0.93
N LEU A 105 8.36 -10.01 1.36
CA LEU A 105 9.59 -9.40 0.84
C LEU A 105 10.84 -10.24 1.14
N ASN A 106 10.93 -10.80 2.35
CA ASN A 106 11.98 -11.73 2.76
C ASN A 106 12.00 -12.99 1.88
N LYS A 107 10.82 -13.58 1.61
CA LYS A 107 10.67 -14.73 0.71
C LYS A 107 11.17 -14.44 -0.70
N ALA A 108 10.90 -13.24 -1.21
CA ALA A 108 11.38 -12.77 -2.51
C ALA A 108 12.86 -12.37 -2.50
N GLY A 109 13.54 -12.40 -1.35
CA GLY A 109 14.92 -11.93 -1.20
C GLY A 109 15.08 -10.46 -1.57
N TYR A 110 14.03 -9.66 -1.40
CA TYR A 110 13.97 -8.25 -1.83
C TYR A 110 14.25 -8.05 -3.32
N ARG A 111 13.83 -9.00 -4.17
CA ARG A 111 13.84 -8.88 -5.62
C ARG A 111 12.43 -8.72 -6.16
N CYS A 112 12.31 -8.16 -7.36
CA CYS A 112 11.03 -8.13 -8.05
C CYS A 112 10.68 -9.55 -8.51
N GLU A 113 9.43 -9.94 -8.31
CA GLU A 113 8.96 -11.29 -8.67
C GLU A 113 8.33 -11.37 -10.07
N VAL A 114 8.14 -10.24 -10.74
CA VAL A 114 7.84 -10.21 -12.18
C VAL A 114 9.13 -10.49 -12.97
N ASP A 115 10.23 -9.86 -12.59
CA ASP A 115 11.56 -10.12 -13.13
C ASP A 115 12.63 -9.84 -12.05
N SER A 116 13.42 -10.85 -11.71
CA SER A 116 14.46 -10.77 -10.68
C SER A 116 15.66 -9.90 -11.05
N ASP A 117 15.80 -9.58 -12.34
CA ASP A 117 16.88 -8.76 -12.90
C ASP A 117 16.49 -7.29 -13.08
N HIS A 118 15.22 -6.94 -12.80
CA HIS A 118 14.78 -5.55 -12.80
C HIS A 118 15.65 -4.68 -11.87
N PRO A 119 16.08 -3.49 -12.34
CA PRO A 119 16.93 -2.62 -11.55
C PRO A 119 16.18 -2.11 -10.31
N THR A 120 16.81 -2.28 -9.15
CA THR A 120 16.38 -1.71 -7.87
C THR A 120 17.54 -0.97 -7.22
N PHE A 121 17.25 -0.03 -6.32
CA PHE A 121 18.26 0.63 -5.51
C PHE A 121 18.36 -0.01 -4.12
N ARG A 122 19.48 0.23 -3.40
CA ARG A 122 19.62 -0.20 -2.00
C ARG A 122 18.88 0.76 -1.07
N ARG A 123 18.24 0.21 -0.03
CA ARG A 123 17.61 1.01 1.02
C ARG A 123 18.65 1.88 1.71
N ARG A 124 18.26 3.09 2.14
CA ARG A 124 19.19 4.07 2.76
C ARG A 124 19.89 3.52 4.00
N ASN A 125 19.18 2.74 4.81
CA ASN A 125 19.64 2.25 6.10
C ASN A 125 19.76 0.72 6.15
N SER A 126 19.89 0.05 5.00
CA SER A 126 20.00 -1.41 4.94
C SER A 126 20.85 -1.85 3.73
N SER A 127 21.45 -3.03 3.82
CA SER A 127 22.15 -3.66 2.70
C SER A 127 21.20 -4.25 1.65
N LEU A 128 19.90 -4.31 1.97
CA LEU A 128 18.85 -4.90 1.15
C LEU A 128 18.45 -3.99 -0.01
N ASN A 129 18.00 -4.61 -1.10
CA ASN A 129 17.36 -3.93 -2.20
C ASN A 129 15.98 -3.39 -1.78
N TYR A 130 15.56 -2.32 -2.45
CA TYR A 130 14.24 -1.74 -2.27
C TYR A 130 13.24 -2.37 -3.23
N THR A 131 12.23 -3.00 -2.66
CA THR A 131 11.02 -3.48 -3.33
C THR A 131 9.80 -3.17 -2.47
N GLU A 132 8.64 -3.14 -3.12
CA GLU A 132 7.36 -2.72 -2.59
C GLU A 132 6.45 -3.95 -2.49
N PRO A 133 5.90 -4.24 -1.30
CA PRO A 133 4.93 -5.32 -1.16
C PRO A 133 3.60 -4.85 -1.75
N HIS A 134 2.98 -5.72 -2.55
CA HIS A 134 1.70 -5.44 -3.18
C HIS A 134 0.76 -6.63 -3.03
N HIS A 135 -0.47 -6.41 -2.59
CA HIS A 135 -1.48 -7.47 -2.53
C HIS A 135 -1.98 -7.79 -3.94
N ILE A 136 -1.82 -9.03 -4.38
CA ILE A 136 -2.23 -9.51 -5.72
C ILE A 136 -3.75 -9.42 -5.84
N VAL A 137 -4.49 -9.99 -4.89
CA VAL A 137 -5.92 -9.70 -4.74
C VAL A 137 -6.04 -8.46 -3.85
N PRO A 138 -6.57 -7.33 -4.36
CA PRO A 138 -6.58 -6.08 -3.62
C PRO A 138 -7.34 -6.17 -2.29
N MET A 139 -6.85 -5.48 -1.26
CA MET A 139 -7.48 -5.49 0.07
C MET A 139 -8.86 -4.85 0.06
N SER A 140 -9.12 -3.92 -0.88
CA SER A 140 -10.44 -3.36 -1.18
C SER A 140 -11.53 -4.43 -1.41
N ARG A 141 -11.13 -5.66 -1.77
CA ARG A 141 -12.03 -6.79 -2.08
C ARG A 141 -12.17 -7.80 -0.96
N GLN A 142 -11.66 -7.51 0.24
CA GLN A 142 -11.71 -8.41 1.40
C GLN A 142 -13.14 -8.86 1.78
N ASP A 143 -14.17 -8.10 1.39
CA ASP A 143 -15.58 -8.50 1.57
C ASP A 143 -16.05 -9.65 0.69
N ALA A 144 -15.36 -9.92 -0.43
CA ALA A 144 -15.67 -11.04 -1.30
C ALA A 144 -15.08 -12.38 -0.83
N PHE A 145 -14.35 -12.39 0.31
CA PHE A 145 -13.63 -13.57 0.80
C PHE A 145 -13.92 -13.81 2.29
N ASP A 146 -14.03 -15.09 2.65
CA ASP A 146 -14.21 -15.54 4.04
C ASP A 146 -12.88 -15.63 4.81
N THR A 147 -11.76 -15.75 4.09
CA THR A 147 -10.40 -15.75 4.64
C THR A 147 -9.75 -14.37 4.50
N SER A 148 -8.71 -14.12 5.30
CA SER A 148 -7.94 -12.88 5.22
C SER A 148 -7.16 -12.80 3.91
N LEU A 149 -7.27 -11.69 3.19
CA LEU A 149 -6.41 -11.33 2.06
C LEU A 149 -5.02 -10.88 2.51
N ASP A 150 -4.87 -10.49 3.79
CA ASP A 150 -3.58 -10.12 4.40
C ASP A 150 -2.77 -11.39 4.79
N VAL A 151 -2.33 -12.13 3.79
CA VAL A 151 -1.52 -13.36 3.88
C VAL A 151 -0.32 -13.28 2.94
N GLU A 152 0.79 -13.92 3.30
CA GLU A 152 2.06 -13.84 2.57
C GLU A 152 1.94 -14.36 1.14
N GLU A 153 1.10 -15.36 0.89
CA GLU A 153 0.82 -15.94 -0.42
C GLU A 153 0.14 -14.96 -1.38
N ASN A 154 -0.62 -14.00 -0.84
CA ASN A 154 -1.31 -12.95 -1.59
C ASN A 154 -0.46 -11.69 -1.76
N ILE A 155 0.76 -11.63 -1.22
CA ILE A 155 1.64 -10.46 -1.39
C ILE A 155 2.78 -10.81 -2.34
N ILE A 156 3.00 -9.93 -3.30
CA ILE A 156 4.09 -9.99 -4.26
C ILE A 156 5.08 -8.84 -4.03
N SER A 157 6.37 -9.13 -4.15
CA SER A 157 7.45 -8.12 -4.10
C SER A 157 7.67 -7.52 -5.49
N LEU A 158 7.45 -6.22 -5.65
CA LEU A 158 7.59 -5.49 -6.91
C LEU A 158 8.67 -4.42 -6.84
N CYS A 159 9.34 -4.13 -7.96
CA CYS A 159 10.11 -2.88 -8.06
C CYS A 159 9.15 -1.69 -8.28
N CYS A 160 9.62 -0.46 -8.04
CA CYS A 160 8.79 0.74 -8.20
C CYS A 160 8.14 0.88 -9.58
N ASN A 161 8.80 0.37 -10.64
CA ASN A 161 8.25 0.43 -11.99
C ASN A 161 7.10 -0.58 -12.16
N CYS A 162 7.27 -1.83 -11.75
CA CYS A 162 6.21 -2.84 -11.82
C CYS A 162 5.02 -2.50 -10.92
N HIS A 163 5.29 -1.99 -9.71
CA HIS A 163 4.22 -1.55 -8.80
C HIS A 163 3.40 -0.39 -9.38
N LYS A 164 4.04 0.56 -10.06
CA LYS A 164 3.30 1.61 -10.78
C LYS A 164 2.63 1.10 -12.05
N GLN A 165 3.27 0.20 -12.79
CA GLN A 165 2.73 -0.34 -14.03
C GLN A 165 1.46 -1.16 -13.77
N ILE A 166 1.42 -1.96 -12.71
CA ILE A 166 0.25 -2.79 -12.42
C ILE A 166 -1.00 -1.95 -12.10
N HIS A 167 -0.81 -0.75 -11.54
CA HIS A 167 -1.89 0.17 -11.17
C HIS A 167 -2.25 1.17 -12.28
N LEU A 168 -1.26 1.69 -13.01
CA LEU A 168 -1.40 2.86 -13.90
C LEU A 168 -0.96 2.59 -15.34
N GLY A 169 -0.20 1.52 -15.57
CA GLY A 169 0.45 1.26 -16.84
C GLY A 169 -0.45 0.52 -17.82
N GLN A 170 -0.21 0.71 -19.12
CA GLN A 170 -0.78 -0.16 -20.13
C GLN A 170 -0.14 -1.55 -20.09
N GLY A 171 -0.89 -2.58 -20.49
CA GLY A 171 -0.41 -3.97 -20.50
C GLY A 171 -0.26 -4.58 -19.11
N TYR A 172 -0.85 -3.98 -18.07
CA TYR A 172 -0.88 -4.59 -16.75
C TYR A 172 -1.61 -5.94 -16.75
N GLU A 173 -2.54 -6.17 -17.67
CA GLU A 173 -3.26 -7.44 -17.78
C GLU A 173 -2.33 -8.63 -18.06
N ASP A 174 -1.31 -8.44 -18.90
CA ASP A 174 -0.34 -9.49 -19.22
C ASP A 174 0.56 -9.78 -18.01
N MET A 175 1.03 -8.73 -17.32
CA MET A 175 1.77 -8.86 -16.06
C MET A 175 0.94 -9.58 -14.99
N LEU A 176 -0.33 -9.20 -14.83
CA LEU A 176 -1.25 -9.78 -13.85
C LEU A 176 -1.54 -11.25 -14.17
N LYS A 177 -1.61 -11.62 -15.45
CA LYS A 177 -1.75 -13.01 -15.90
C LYS A 177 -0.54 -13.86 -15.54
N GLU A 178 0.68 -13.34 -15.70
CA GLU A 178 1.91 -14.03 -15.29
C GLU A 178 1.95 -14.23 -13.77
N ILE A 179 1.68 -13.16 -13.01
CA ILE A 179 1.58 -13.21 -11.54
C ILE A 179 0.54 -14.25 -11.10
N TYR A 180 -0.66 -14.19 -11.67
CA TYR A 180 -1.74 -15.12 -11.36
C TYR A 180 -1.34 -16.57 -11.66
N THR A 181 -0.71 -16.82 -12.80
CA THR A 181 -0.29 -18.18 -13.19
C THR A 181 0.72 -18.75 -12.20
N ALA A 182 1.67 -17.92 -11.74
CA ALA A 182 2.64 -18.31 -10.72
C ALA A 182 2.00 -18.53 -9.33
N ARG A 183 0.94 -17.79 -9.01
CA ARG A 183 0.39 -17.68 -7.64
C ARG A 183 -0.92 -18.44 -7.39
N LYS A 184 -1.67 -18.80 -8.44
CA LYS A 184 -3.01 -19.41 -8.35
C LYS A 184 -3.07 -20.57 -7.35
N ARG A 185 -2.10 -21.49 -7.40
CA ARG A 185 -2.10 -22.66 -6.51
C ARG A 185 -1.86 -22.28 -5.04
N LEU A 186 -1.04 -21.27 -4.78
CA LEU A 186 -0.75 -20.79 -3.43
C LEU A 186 -1.95 -20.02 -2.86
N LEU A 187 -2.57 -19.16 -3.65
CA LEU A 187 -3.81 -18.44 -3.29
C LEU A 187 -4.93 -19.43 -2.92
N ASN A 188 -5.14 -20.45 -3.75
CA ASN A 188 -6.15 -21.48 -3.47
C ASN A 188 -5.89 -22.23 -2.16
N LYS A 189 -4.62 -22.50 -1.81
CA LYS A 189 -4.28 -23.19 -0.54
C LYS A 189 -4.67 -22.40 0.69
N VAL A 190 -4.61 -21.07 0.63
CA VAL A 190 -5.00 -20.17 1.73
C VAL A 190 -6.46 -19.73 1.66
N GLY A 191 -7.28 -20.40 0.83
CA GLY A 191 -8.71 -20.14 0.71
C GLY A 191 -9.08 -18.92 -0.13
N ILE A 192 -8.14 -18.41 -0.94
CA ILE A 192 -8.39 -17.31 -1.88
C ILE A 192 -8.61 -17.93 -3.26
N ASP A 193 -9.88 -18.23 -3.57
CA ASP A 193 -10.29 -18.71 -4.89
C ASP A 193 -10.77 -17.53 -5.75
N ILE A 194 -10.06 -17.26 -6.83
CA ILE A 194 -10.35 -16.18 -7.77
C ILE A 194 -9.95 -16.59 -9.19
N SER A 195 -10.78 -16.23 -10.16
CA SER A 195 -10.47 -16.41 -11.59
C SER A 195 -9.60 -15.25 -12.10
N LEU A 196 -8.84 -15.48 -13.17
CA LEU A 196 -8.02 -14.42 -13.78
C LEU A 196 -8.90 -13.26 -14.26
N GLU A 197 -10.08 -13.55 -14.79
CA GLU A 197 -11.03 -12.55 -15.28
C GLU A 197 -11.52 -11.64 -14.16
N ASN A 198 -11.87 -12.20 -13.00
CA ASN A 198 -12.29 -11.44 -11.83
C ASN A 198 -11.13 -10.62 -11.26
N LEU A 199 -9.92 -11.17 -11.26
CA LEU A 199 -8.73 -10.47 -10.81
C LEU A 199 -8.46 -9.24 -11.69
N ILE A 200 -8.46 -9.38 -13.02
CA ILE A 200 -8.34 -8.26 -13.97
C ILE A 200 -9.47 -7.24 -13.75
N LEU A 201 -10.71 -7.70 -13.50
CA LEU A 201 -11.85 -6.81 -13.25
C LEU A 201 -11.63 -5.95 -12.00
N TYR A 202 -11.05 -6.50 -10.94
CA TYR A 202 -10.76 -5.74 -9.72
C TYR A 202 -9.80 -4.58 -9.98
N TYR A 203 -8.71 -4.78 -10.72
CA TYR A 203 -7.78 -3.71 -11.09
C TYR A 203 -8.42 -2.68 -12.04
N LYS A 204 -9.26 -3.11 -12.99
CA LYS A 204 -9.99 -2.18 -13.89
C LYS A 204 -10.93 -1.22 -13.16
N MET A 205 -11.49 -1.66 -12.03
CA MET A 205 -12.36 -0.84 -11.21
C MET A 205 -11.59 0.12 -10.31
N GLU A 206 -10.30 -0.10 -10.08
CA GLU A 206 -9.43 0.79 -9.30
C GLU A 206 -8.84 1.93 -10.15
N SER A 207 -8.70 1.73 -11.47
CA SER A 207 -8.22 2.78 -12.38
C SER A 207 -9.30 3.77 -12.85
N LYS A 208 -10.54 3.65 -12.35
CA LYS A 208 -11.68 4.53 -12.69
C LYS A 208 -12.04 5.38 -11.50
#